data_AF-A0A392SXZ6-F1
#
_entry.id   AF-A0A392SXZ6-F1
#
_cell.length_a   1.000
_cell.length_b   1.000
_cell.length_c   1.000
_cell.angle_alpha   90.00
_cell.angle_beta   90.00
_cell.angle_gamma   90.00
#
_symmetry.space_group_name_H-M   'P 1'
#
loop_
_entity.id
_entity.type
_entity.pdbx_description
1 polymer ?
#
loop_
_entity_poly.entity_id
_entity_poly.type
_entity_poly.pdbx_seq_one_letter_code
_entity_poly.pdbx_strand_id
1 'polypeptide(L)' 'DPDWTSDPEPLAAFDRFSQKLLEIENNIMKRNKDPSLKNRNGPVNLPYTLLFPNTSDYSREGGLTGKGIPNSISI' A
#
# COMPACT_ATOMS: atom_id res chain seq x y z
N ASP A 1 -14.25 -8.22 -7.12
CA ASP A 1 -15.69 -8.49 -7.21
C ASP A 1 -16.42 -7.24 -6.74
N PRO A 2 -17.03 -6.47 -7.64
CA PRO A 2 -17.73 -5.25 -7.25
C PRO A 2 -19.01 -5.54 -6.44
N ASP A 3 -19.56 -6.75 -6.54
CA ASP A 3 -20.90 -7.09 -6.02
C ASP A 3 -20.87 -8.10 -4.86
N TRP A 4 -19.87 -8.00 -3.98
CA TRP A 4 -19.81 -8.84 -2.78
C TRP A 4 -20.92 -8.52 -1.76
N THR A 5 -21.55 -7.35 -1.89
CA THR A 5 -22.77 -6.94 -1.20
C THR A 5 -23.55 -5.95 -2.06
N SER A 6 -24.88 -5.91 -1.88
CA SER A 6 -25.76 -4.88 -2.47
C SER A 6 -26.01 -3.70 -1.52
N ASP A 7 -25.54 -3.79 -0.27
CA ASP A 7 -25.75 -2.74 0.72
C ASP A 7 -24.86 -1.53 0.43
N PRO A 8 -25.42 -0.32 0.30
CA PRO A 8 -24.65 0.86 -0.09
C PRO A 8 -23.68 1.33 1.00
N GLU A 9 -23.97 1.07 2.28
CA GLU A 9 -23.15 1.55 3.39
C GLU A 9 -21.78 0.83 3.49
N PRO A 10 -21.70 -0.52 3.48
CA PRO A 10 -20.42 -1.23 3.46
C PRO A 10 -19.58 -0.90 2.21
N LEU A 11 -20.22 -0.73 1.05
CA LEU A 11 -19.52 -0.32 -0.18
C LEU A 11 -18.88 1.06 -0.03
N ALA A 12 -19.61 2.04 0.50
CA ALA A 12 -19.07 3.38 0.78
C ALA A 12 -17.95 3.34 1.84
N ALA A 13 -18.06 2.48 2.86
CA ALA A 13 -16.99 2.29 3.83
C ALA A 13 -15.72 1.68 3.20
N PHE A 14 -15.87 0.71 2.31
CA PHE A 14 -14.77 0.07 1.59
C PHE A 14 -14.06 1.04 0.63
N ASP A 15 -14.81 1.91 -0.05
CA ASP A 15 -14.22 2.96 -0.90
C ASP A 15 -13.40 3.95 -0.06
N ARG A 16 -13.94 4.45 1.07
CA ARG A 16 -13.19 5.30 2.01
C ARG A 16 -11.92 4.63 2.52
N PHE A 17 -11.98 3.33 2.82
CA PHE A 17 -10.81 2.55 3.20
C PHE A 17 -9.76 2.50 2.08
N SER A 18 -10.19 2.23 0.85
CA SER A 18 -9.32 2.21 -0.33
C SER A 18 -8.63 3.56 -0.56
N GLN A 19 -9.37 4.67 -0.48
CA GLN A 19 -8.79 6.02 -0.56
C GLN A 19 -7.77 6.26 0.55
N LYS A 20 -8.03 5.77 1.77
CA LYS A 20 -7.09 5.92 2.88
C LYS A 20 -5.78 5.18 2.65
N LEU A 21 -5.81 4.01 2.01
CA LEU A 21 -4.61 3.27 1.65
C LEU A 21 -3.75 4.02 0.63
N LEU A 22 -4.37 4.68 -0.36
CA LEU A 22 -3.66 5.54 -1.32
C LEU A 22 -2.99 6.75 -0.63
N GLU A 23 -3.63 7.36 0.37
CA GLU A 23 -3.00 8.40 1.18
C GLU A 23 -1.78 7.87 1.95
N ILE A 24 -1.89 6.67 2.52
CA ILE A 24 -0.80 6.02 3.25
C ILE A 24 0.39 5.72 2.33
N GLU A 25 0.15 5.22 1.12
CA GLU A 25 1.19 5.03 0.10
C GLU A 25 1.97 6.31 -0.16
N ASN A 26 1.26 7.41 -0.41
CA ASN A 26 1.86 8.72 -0.64
C ASN A 26 2.67 9.20 0.57
N ASN A 27 2.17 8.97 1.79
CA ASN A 27 2.88 9.32 3.01
C ASN A 27 4.16 8.48 3.21
N ILE A 28 4.13 7.19 2.90
CA ILE A 28 5.31 6.32 2.94
C ILE A 28 6.36 6.82 1.94
N MET A 29 5.95 7.19 0.73
CA MET A 29 6.85 7.73 -0.29
C MET A 29 7.47 9.07 0.14
N LYS A 30 6.69 9.97 0.74
CA LYS A 30 7.21 11.23 1.31
C LYS A 30 8.24 10.95 2.41
N ARG A 31 7.94 10.03 3.35
CA ARG A 31 8.86 9.65 4.43
C ARG A 31 10.14 9.01 3.91
N ASN A 32 10.07 8.20 2.85
CA ASN A 32 11.26 7.61 2.22
C ASN A 32 12.19 8.64 1.58
N LYS A 33 11.63 9.77 1.12
CA LYS A 33 12.38 10.87 0.51
C LYS A 33 12.88 11.89 1.54
N ASP A 34 12.41 11.83 2.78
CA ASP A 34 12.80 12.76 3.83
C ASP A 34 14.21 12.42 4.37
N PRO A 35 15.21 13.29 4.13
CA PRO A 35 16.59 13.04 4.56
C PRO A 35 16.77 13.10 6.08
N SER A 36 15.81 13.69 6.83
CA SER A 36 15.84 13.66 8.29
C SER A 36 15.58 12.27 8.85
N LEU A 37 14.86 11.42 8.09
CA LEU A 37 14.49 10.07 8.48
C LEU A 37 15.52 9.03 7.99
N LYS A 38 16.72 9.05 8.58
CA LYS A 38 17.87 8.23 8.14
C LYS A 38 17.62 6.71 8.09
N ASN A 39 16.72 6.21 8.94
CA ASN A 39 16.38 4.78 9.03
C ASN A 39 15.40 4.31 7.94
N ARG A 40 15.00 5.19 7.01
CA ARG A 40 14.09 4.84 5.90
C ARG A 40 14.80 4.16 4.73
N ASN A 41 16.08 4.48 4.52
CA ASN A 41 16.91 3.94 3.43
C ASN A 41 18.14 3.18 3.95
N GLY A 42 18.69 3.61 5.10
CA GLY A 42 19.90 3.02 5.68
C GLY A 42 21.14 3.15 4.78
N PRO A 43 22.26 2.50 5.16
CA PRO A 43 23.53 2.58 4.43
C PRO A 43 23.50 2.01 3.01
N VAL A 44 22.56 1.11 2.74
CA VAL A 44 22.40 0.43 1.44
C VAL A 44 21.44 1.17 0.49
N ASN A 45 20.96 2.36 0.88
CA ASN A 45 20.04 3.19 0.10
C ASN A 45 18.78 2.44 -0.38
N LEU A 46 18.23 1.55 0.44
CA LEU A 46 17.04 0.77 0.11
C LEU A 46 15.81 1.36 0.81
N PRO A 47 14.87 2.00 0.08
CA PRO A 47 13.68 2.57 0.68
C PRO A 47 12.81 1.50 1.33
N TYR A 48 12.35 1.77 2.54
CA TYR A 48 11.47 0.85 3.23
C TYR A 48 10.07 0.88 2.62
N THR A 49 9.68 -0.23 2.01
CA THR A 49 8.38 -0.43 1.34
C THR A 49 7.64 -1.68 1.81
N LEU A 50 8.10 -2.35 2.87
CA LEU A 50 7.46 -3.58 3.38
C LEU A 50 5.99 -3.39 3.79
N LEU A 51 5.64 -2.21 4.32
CA LEU A 51 4.27 -1.83 4.67
C LEU A 51 3.63 -0.92 3.61
N PHE A 52 4.08 -0.97 2.37
CA PHE A 52 3.48 -0.23 1.26
C PHE A 52 2.30 -1.05 0.69
N PRO A 53 1.04 -0.57 0.81
CA PRO A 53 -0.13 -1.34 0.40
C PRO A 53 -0.14 -1.80 -1.06
N ASN A 54 0.36 -0.96 -1.99
CA ASN A 54 0.38 -1.21 -3.44
C ASN A 54 -1.01 -1.31 -4.10
N THR A 55 -1.99 -0.62 -3.55
CA THR A 55 -3.37 -0.50 -4.05
C THR A 55 -3.50 0.32 -5.34
N SER A 56 -2.53 1.20 -5.62
CA SER A 56 -2.48 1.98 -6.87
C SER A 56 -1.95 1.20 -8.08
N ASP A 57 -1.41 0.00 -7.86
CA ASP A 57 -0.75 -0.80 -8.88
C ASP A 57 -1.72 -1.83 -9.48
N TYR A 58 -2.27 -1.51 -10.66
CA TYR A 58 -3.23 -2.36 -11.37
C TYR A 58 -2.57 -3.28 -12.41
N SER A 59 -1.24 -3.33 -12.47
CA SER A 59 -0.50 -4.13 -13.46
C SER A 59 -0.71 -5.65 -13.30
N ARG A 60 -1.07 -6.10 -12.09
CA ARG A 60 -1.16 -7.52 -11.69
C ARG A 60 0.13 -8.31 -11.91
N GLU A 61 1.26 -7.63 -12.08
CA GLU A 61 2.57 -8.27 -12.18
C GLU A 61 3.04 -8.72 -10.79
N GLY A 62 3.14 -10.04 -10.61
CA GLY A 62 3.68 -10.65 -9.40
C GLY A 62 5.19 -10.78 -9.43
N GLY A 63 5.82 -10.91 -8.26
CA GLY A 63 7.27 -11.13 -8.15
C GLY A 63 7.83 -10.76 -6.79
N LEU A 64 9.15 -10.87 -6.64
CA LEU A 64 9.88 -10.40 -5.46
C LEU A 64 10.03 -8.86 -5.52
N THR A 65 8.94 -8.14 -5.23
CA THR A 65 8.87 -6.68 -5.41
C THR A 65 9.31 -5.88 -4.18
N GLY A 66 9.39 -6.52 -3.00
CA GLY A 66 9.69 -5.83 -1.73
C GLY A 66 8.62 -4.83 -1.27
N LYS A 67 7.40 -4.92 -1.82
CA LYS A 67 6.22 -4.10 -1.48
C LYS A 67 4.92 -4.91 -1.63
N GLY A 68 3.82 -4.37 -1.13
CA GLY A 68 2.49 -4.99 -1.20
C GLY A 68 2.09 -5.66 0.11
N ILE A 69 0.87 -5.40 0.55
CA ILE A 69 0.28 -6.03 1.74
C ILE A 69 -0.86 -6.95 1.26
N PRO A 70 -0.71 -8.28 1.38
CA PRO A 70 -1.80 -9.18 1.02
C PRO A 70 -2.93 -9.10 2.06
N ASN A 71 -4.16 -9.37 1.63
CA ASN A 71 -5.32 -9.44 2.53
C ASN A 71 -5.24 -10.65 3.50
N SER A 72 -4.47 -11.67 3.15
CA SER A 72 -4.37 -12.93 3.89
C SER A 72 -2.97 -13.53 3.79
N ILE A 73 -2.71 -14.58 4.58
CA ILE A 73 -1.50 -15.41 4.46
C ILE A 73 -1.71 -16.33 3.26
N SER A 74 -0.95 -16.11 2.18
CA SER A 74 -1.16 -16.75 0.88
C SER A 74 0.14 -17.23 0.23
N ILE A 75 1.15 -17.54 1.04
CA ILE A 75 2.47 -18.02 0.61
C ILE A 75 2.77 -19.38 1.23
#